data_AF-A0A060Y503-F1
#
_entry.id   AF-A0A060Y503-F1
#
_cell.length_a   1.000
_cell.length_b   1.000
_cell.length_c   1.000
_cell.angle_alpha   90.00
_cell.angle_beta   90.00
_cell.angle_gamma   90.00
#
_symmetry.space_group_name_H-M   'P 1'
#
loop_
_entity.id
_entity.type
_entity.pdbx_description
1 polymer ?
#
loop_
_entity_poly.entity_id
_entity_poly.type
_entity_poly.pdbx_seq_one_letter_code
_entity_poly.pdbx_strand_id
1 'polypeptide(L)'
;MASLQNADPALREYILKHSLPQIFQALLTGLCVSCPESPLHFLERKIVSIQENRDTAEIDWHTCVDDPEQVAVTSLAGSMVHDIFGKRDDTLFLSHLFEKAYSCYRISLTNMCFKAWKRFIWNKRKEARELTLKMETAERHYIQRGLRVALCKWVEWVQVCKRRQNDAMKKIQRVWNAIHCKIVIGAWRYVVQDSKRTKEYFEKLENGLLEMSSKDSDVAIGEGHDGLSLLPCKLSIKVFQRLDVGDLLKCAEVCRTWKAIAQTCSLWSRISFSVERDWITDRIVEQILQKYRPFVVHLNMRGCTSLQWPSFKCISEY
;
A
#
# COMPACT_ATOMS: atom_id res chain seq x y z
N MET A 1 4.33 47.16 80.66
CA MET A 1 3.46 47.33 81.83
C MET A 1 4.35 47.36 83.06
N ALA A 2 4.12 48.29 83.99
CA ALA A 2 4.91 48.36 85.22
C ALA A 2 4.57 47.16 86.10
N SER A 3 5.51 46.23 86.26
CA SER A 3 5.32 45.05 87.09
C SER A 3 5.54 45.41 88.56
N LEU A 4 4.66 44.97 89.46
CA LEU A 4 4.80 45.19 90.91
C LEU A 4 5.86 44.25 91.54
N GLN A 5 6.66 43.57 90.71
CA GLN A 5 7.72 42.63 91.10
C GLN A 5 8.83 43.24 91.98
N ASN A 6 9.08 44.55 91.91
CA ASN A 6 10.11 45.25 92.69
C ASN A 6 9.52 46.14 93.83
N ALA A 7 8.24 45.93 94.18
CA ALA A 7 7.58 46.67 95.24
C ALA A 7 8.18 46.39 96.63
N ASP A 8 8.11 47.41 97.51
CA ASP A 8 8.47 47.34 98.93
C ASP A 8 7.82 46.09 99.60
N PRO A 9 8.55 45.31 100.41
CA PRO A 9 7.99 44.16 101.13
C PRO A 9 6.68 44.45 101.89
N ALA A 10 6.53 45.65 102.46
CA ALA A 10 5.28 46.06 103.11
C ALA A 10 4.09 46.12 102.13
N LEU A 11 4.33 46.58 100.90
CA LEU A 11 3.33 46.65 99.84
C LEU A 11 2.96 45.25 99.33
N ARG A 12 3.91 44.32 99.28
CA ARG A 12 3.64 42.92 98.88
C ARG A 12 2.81 42.18 99.92
N GLU A 13 3.09 42.40 101.21
CA GLU A 13 2.29 41.84 102.30
C GLU A 13 0.86 42.39 102.25
N TYR A 14 0.67 43.67 101.99
CA TYR A 14 -0.65 44.28 101.78
C TYR A 14 -1.39 43.65 100.60
N ILE A 15 -0.71 43.45 99.46
CA ILE A 15 -1.31 42.85 98.25
C ILE A 15 -1.81 41.43 98.52
N LEU A 16 -1.04 40.63 99.26
CA LEU A 16 -1.42 39.25 99.61
C LEU A 16 -2.51 39.22 100.68
N LYS A 17 -2.41 40.07 101.72
CA LYS A 17 -3.38 40.18 102.82
C LYS A 17 -4.78 40.57 102.33
N HIS A 18 -4.85 41.36 101.27
CA HIS A 18 -6.11 41.82 100.69
C HIS A 18 -6.53 41.06 99.42
N SER A 19 -5.87 39.95 99.09
CA SER A 19 -6.20 39.09 97.94
C SER A 19 -6.40 39.86 96.63
N LEU A 20 -5.60 40.93 96.44
CA LEU A 20 -5.75 41.82 95.29
C LEU A 20 -5.61 41.07 93.95
N PRO A 21 -4.66 40.12 93.77
CA PRO A 21 -4.57 39.38 92.52
C PRO A 21 -5.87 38.64 92.14
N GLN A 22 -6.53 38.02 93.12
CA GLN A 22 -7.80 37.31 92.93
C GLN A 22 -8.92 38.27 92.57
N ILE A 23 -8.97 39.45 93.21
CA ILE A 23 -9.96 40.50 92.92
C ILE A 23 -9.74 41.04 91.50
N PHE A 24 -8.50 41.36 91.12
CA PHE A 24 -8.17 41.80 89.77
C PHE A 24 -8.49 40.73 88.74
N GLN A 25 -8.23 39.46 89.03
CA GLN A 25 -8.56 38.34 88.17
C GLN A 25 -10.07 38.19 87.97
N ALA A 26 -10.86 38.24 89.04
CA ALA A 26 -12.32 38.16 88.94
C ALA A 26 -12.90 39.32 88.13
N LEU A 27 -12.45 40.56 88.39
CA LEU A 27 -12.93 41.75 87.68
C LEU A 27 -12.56 41.74 86.19
N LEU A 28 -11.30 41.39 85.86
CA LEU A 28 -10.85 41.30 84.47
C LEU A 28 -11.56 40.16 83.73
N THR A 29 -11.75 39.01 84.38
CA THR A 29 -12.49 37.89 83.80
C THR A 29 -13.95 38.29 83.55
N GLY A 30 -14.60 38.95 84.52
CA GLY A 30 -15.96 39.48 84.37
C GLY A 30 -16.11 40.47 83.22
N LEU A 31 -15.15 41.40 83.06
CA LEU A 31 -15.13 42.33 81.93
C LEU A 31 -14.95 41.63 80.58
N CYS A 32 -14.01 40.70 80.48
CA CYS A 32 -13.72 40.00 79.24
C CYS A 32 -14.85 39.06 78.80
N VAL A 33 -15.59 38.48 79.75
CA VAL A 33 -16.74 37.59 79.45
C VAL A 33 -18.00 38.41 79.16
N SER A 34 -18.27 39.46 79.95
CA SER A 34 -19.54 40.20 79.87
C SER A 34 -19.53 41.33 78.83
N CYS A 35 -18.36 41.79 78.37
CA CYS A 35 -18.18 42.86 77.38
C CYS A 35 -19.20 44.02 77.48
N PRO A 36 -19.31 44.70 78.64
CA PRO A 36 -20.33 45.74 78.85
C PRO A 36 -20.04 47.01 78.04
N GLU A 37 -21.10 47.70 77.57
CA GLU A 37 -20.99 48.97 76.81
C GLU A 37 -20.28 50.09 77.60
N SER A 38 -20.36 50.06 78.94
CA SER A 38 -19.63 50.96 79.84
C SER A 38 -18.78 50.17 80.85
N PRO A 39 -17.49 49.94 80.55
CA PRO A 39 -16.60 49.16 81.40
C PRO A 39 -16.37 49.77 82.79
N LEU A 40 -16.31 51.10 82.89
CA LEU A 40 -16.06 51.81 84.14
C LEU A 40 -17.22 51.66 85.12
N HIS A 41 -18.45 51.82 84.63
CA HIS A 41 -19.65 51.67 85.45
C HIS A 41 -19.84 50.20 85.90
N PHE A 42 -19.48 49.25 85.04
CA PHE A 42 -19.48 47.83 85.41
C PHE A 42 -18.47 47.52 86.53
N LEU A 43 -17.23 48.03 86.40
CA LEU A 43 -16.20 47.86 87.42
C LEU A 43 -16.62 48.47 88.75
N GLU A 44 -17.16 49.70 88.75
CA GLU A 44 -17.61 50.38 89.96
C GLU A 44 -18.69 49.57 90.67
N ARG A 45 -19.72 49.11 89.94
CA ARG A 45 -20.79 48.27 90.51
C ARG A 45 -20.25 46.97 91.11
N LYS A 46 -19.36 46.26 90.40
CA LYS A 46 -18.81 44.99 90.91
C LYS A 46 -17.84 45.21 92.08
N ILE A 47 -17.05 46.29 92.09
CA ILE A 47 -16.19 46.64 93.23
C ILE A 47 -17.01 46.95 94.48
N VAL A 48 -18.09 47.73 94.36
CA VAL A 48 -19.01 48.01 95.48
C VAL A 48 -19.62 46.70 96.01
N SER A 49 -20.08 45.81 95.12
CA SER A 49 -20.60 44.49 95.49
C SER A 49 -19.56 43.61 96.21
N ILE A 50 -18.29 43.66 95.83
CA ILE A 50 -17.21 42.95 96.52
C ILE A 50 -16.91 43.56 97.89
N GLN A 51 -17.02 44.89 98.04
CA GLN A 51 -16.80 45.58 99.31
C GLN A 51 -17.91 45.31 100.33
N GLU A 52 -19.17 45.25 99.88
CA GLU A 52 -20.33 44.96 100.73
C GLU A 52 -20.35 43.51 101.25
N ASN A 53 -19.74 42.56 100.52
CA ASN A 53 -19.73 41.13 100.85
C ASN A 53 -18.39 40.64 101.44
N ARG A 54 -17.51 41.55 101.87
CA ARG A 54 -16.11 41.25 102.24
C ARG A 54 -15.92 40.23 103.37
N ASP A 55 -16.92 40.08 104.23
CA ASP A 55 -16.80 39.29 105.46
C ASP A 55 -17.32 37.83 105.33
N THR A 56 -17.86 37.43 104.16
CA THR A 56 -18.58 36.14 104.06
C THR A 56 -18.18 35.20 102.93
N ALA A 57 -17.36 35.59 101.95
CA ALA A 57 -16.96 34.67 100.87
C ALA A 57 -15.52 34.88 100.38
N GLU A 58 -14.81 33.77 100.18
CA GLU A 58 -13.52 33.72 99.46
C GLU A 58 -13.77 34.10 97.99
N ILE A 59 -13.09 35.15 97.51
CA ILE A 59 -13.33 35.72 96.18
C ILE A 59 -12.70 34.79 95.14
N ASP A 60 -13.54 34.02 94.44
CA ASP A 60 -13.12 33.17 93.33
C ASP A 60 -13.28 33.90 91.98
N TRP A 61 -12.61 33.39 90.94
CA TRP A 61 -12.56 34.03 89.62
C TRP A 61 -13.94 34.18 88.94
N HIS A 62 -14.91 33.37 89.34
CA HIS A 62 -16.29 33.41 88.86
C HIS A 62 -17.16 34.51 89.48
N THR A 63 -16.73 35.13 90.57
CA THR A 63 -17.58 36.03 91.39
C THR A 63 -18.17 37.20 90.59
N CYS A 64 -17.50 37.64 89.52
CA CYS A 64 -17.95 38.75 88.68
C CYS A 64 -18.64 38.31 87.37
N VAL A 65 -18.85 37.01 87.16
CA VAL A 65 -19.46 36.43 85.95
C VAL A 65 -20.84 35.90 86.30
N ASP A 66 -21.86 36.30 85.55
CA ASP A 66 -23.26 35.95 85.85
C ASP A 66 -23.65 34.54 85.33
N ASP A 67 -22.85 33.92 84.44
CA ASP A 67 -23.02 32.55 83.93
C ASP A 67 -21.67 31.81 83.75
N PRO A 68 -21.35 30.78 84.57
CA PRO A 68 -20.04 30.13 84.57
C PRO A 68 -19.80 29.13 83.42
N GLU A 69 -20.82 28.74 82.64
CA GLU A 69 -20.69 27.66 81.63
C GLU A 69 -19.95 28.05 80.34
N GLN A 70 -19.60 29.33 80.15
CA GLN A 70 -19.00 29.82 78.88
C GLN A 70 -17.48 30.03 78.88
N VAL A 71 -16.73 29.70 79.94
CA VAL A 71 -15.43 30.35 80.13
C VAL A 71 -14.21 29.48 79.80
N ALA A 72 -13.84 29.46 78.51
CA ALA A 72 -12.47 29.18 78.06
C ALA A 72 -11.51 30.39 78.27
N VAL A 73 -12.04 31.50 78.79
CA VAL A 73 -11.35 32.82 78.97
C VAL A 73 -10.47 32.87 80.23
N THR A 74 -10.52 31.84 81.08
CA THR A 74 -9.69 31.69 82.29
C THR A 74 -8.20 31.82 82.02
N SER A 75 -7.74 31.39 80.84
CA SER A 75 -6.33 31.45 80.47
C SER A 75 -5.81 32.86 80.20
N LEU A 76 -6.64 33.80 79.71
CA LEU A 76 -6.16 35.11 79.23
C LEU A 76 -6.16 36.17 80.35
N ALA A 77 -7.24 36.24 81.12
CA ALA A 77 -7.31 37.11 82.30
C ALA A 77 -6.34 36.63 83.39
N GLY A 78 -6.22 35.30 83.55
CA GLY A 78 -5.21 34.69 84.41
C GLY A 78 -3.78 35.05 84.00
N SER A 79 -3.44 35.00 82.71
CA SER A 79 -2.07 35.32 82.27
C SER A 79 -1.71 36.79 82.46
N MET A 80 -2.63 37.73 82.20
CA MET A 80 -2.38 39.17 82.39
C MET A 80 -2.22 39.54 83.87
N VAL A 81 -3.01 38.93 84.76
CA VAL A 81 -2.86 39.09 86.21
C VAL A 81 -1.55 38.45 86.68
N HIS A 82 -1.17 37.30 86.11
CA HIS A 82 0.11 36.63 86.39
C HIS A 82 1.33 37.44 85.90
N ASP A 83 1.20 38.25 84.85
CA ASP A 83 2.30 39.15 84.41
C ASP A 83 2.48 40.36 85.35
N ILE A 84 1.40 40.83 86.00
CA ILE A 84 1.41 41.96 86.94
C ILE A 84 1.83 41.52 88.35
N PHE A 85 1.36 40.35 88.80
CA PHE A 85 1.51 39.86 90.19
C PHE A 85 2.34 38.56 90.33
N GLY A 86 2.67 37.87 89.23
CA GLY A 86 3.37 36.58 89.26
C GLY A 86 4.89 36.66 89.44
N LYS A 87 5.50 35.51 89.74
CA LYS A 87 6.95 35.36 89.97
C LYS A 87 7.72 35.27 88.64
N ARG A 88 8.99 35.68 88.62
CA ARG A 88 9.85 35.71 87.42
C ARG A 88 10.00 34.36 86.69
N ASP A 89 9.92 33.25 87.41
CA ASP A 89 10.13 31.91 86.84
C ASP A 89 8.99 31.46 85.92
N ASP A 90 7.77 31.96 86.16
CA ASP A 90 6.58 31.58 85.39
C ASP A 90 6.46 32.35 84.06
N THR A 91 6.99 33.58 83.99
CA THR A 91 7.08 34.37 82.76
C THR A 91 8.04 33.76 81.74
N LEU A 92 9.10 33.09 82.20
CA LEU A 92 10.04 32.33 81.35
C LEU A 92 9.40 31.06 80.78
N PHE A 93 8.46 30.44 81.50
CA PHE A 93 7.72 29.27 81.03
C PHE A 93 6.75 29.63 79.88
N LEU A 94 6.05 30.76 80.02
CA LEU A 94 5.08 31.24 79.02
C LEU A 94 5.76 31.65 77.70
N SER A 95 6.93 32.31 77.76
CA SER A 95 7.69 32.69 76.56
C SER A 95 8.17 31.48 75.75
N HIS A 96 8.64 30.42 76.42
CA HIS A 96 9.05 29.17 75.78
C HIS A 96 7.88 28.44 75.10
N LEU A 97 6.68 28.47 75.70
CA LEU A 97 5.47 27.91 75.08
C LEU A 97 5.06 28.67 73.81
N PHE A 98 5.13 30.01 73.81
CA PHE A 98 4.85 30.81 72.62
C PHE A 98 5.89 30.58 71.51
N GLU A 99 7.17 30.48 71.86
CA GLU A 99 8.23 30.18 70.90
C GLU A 99 8.02 28.79 70.26
N LYS A 100 7.64 27.80 71.07
CA LYS A 100 7.31 26.45 70.59
C LYS A 100 6.08 26.46 69.68
N ALA A 101 4.99 27.14 70.06
CA ALA A 101 3.79 27.25 69.23
C ALA A 101 4.08 27.94 67.89
N TYR A 102 4.84 29.05 67.92
CA TYR A 102 5.24 29.76 66.72
C TYR A 102 6.15 28.91 65.81
N SER A 103 7.07 28.14 66.41
CA SER A 103 7.92 27.20 65.66
C SER A 103 7.09 26.12 64.96
N CYS A 104 6.07 25.56 65.63
CA CYS A 104 5.16 24.58 65.06
C CYS A 104 4.33 25.17 63.92
N TYR A 105 3.79 26.38 64.11
CA TYR A 105 3.05 27.10 63.07
C TYR A 105 3.95 27.37 61.85
N ARG A 106 5.16 27.87 62.07
CA ARG A 106 6.13 28.13 60.99
C ARG A 106 6.48 26.85 60.24
N ILE A 107 6.75 25.75 60.93
CA ILE A 107 7.05 24.44 60.31
C ILE A 107 5.84 23.92 59.52
N SER A 108 4.64 24.07 60.05
CA SER A 108 3.40 23.67 59.36
C SER A 108 3.23 24.47 58.06
N LEU A 109 3.41 25.79 58.13
CA LEU A 109 3.24 26.69 57.00
C LEU A 109 4.30 26.46 55.92
N THR A 110 5.57 26.32 56.30
CA THR A 110 6.65 25.99 55.36
C THR A 110 6.43 24.63 54.71
N ASN A 111 5.98 23.63 55.46
CA ASN A 111 5.64 22.32 54.90
C ASN A 111 4.47 22.39 53.91
N MET A 112 3.43 23.17 54.19
CA MET A 112 2.32 23.39 53.29
C MET A 112 2.80 24.04 51.98
N CYS A 113 3.54 25.14 52.08
CA CYS A 113 4.09 25.86 50.93
C CYS A 113 5.02 24.95 50.11
N PHE A 114 5.89 24.18 50.75
CA PHE A 114 6.81 23.27 50.08
C PHE A 114 6.07 22.12 49.36
N LYS A 115 5.01 21.57 49.97
CA LYS A 115 4.15 20.57 49.30
C LYS A 115 3.44 21.17 48.09
N ALA A 116 2.88 22.38 48.21
CA ALA A 116 2.23 23.08 47.12
C ALA A 116 3.22 23.36 45.98
N TRP A 117 4.43 23.84 46.30
CA TRP A 117 5.50 24.11 45.34
C TRP A 117 5.97 22.84 44.62
N LYS A 118 6.18 21.73 45.35
CA LYS A 118 6.50 20.44 44.74
C LYS A 118 5.42 19.97 43.78
N ARG A 119 4.14 20.11 44.16
CA ARG A 119 3.00 19.77 43.31
C ARG A 119 2.95 20.66 42.05
N PHE A 120 3.21 21.96 42.20
CA PHE A 120 3.31 22.89 41.08
C PHE A 120 4.42 22.49 40.10
N ILE A 121 5.64 22.22 40.60
CA ILE A 121 6.75 21.78 39.74
C ILE A 121 6.41 20.48 39.03
N TRP A 122 5.82 19.51 39.75
CA TRP A 122 5.42 18.25 39.15
C TRP A 122 4.38 18.44 38.04
N ASN A 123 3.36 19.27 38.27
CA ASN A 123 2.38 19.62 37.25
C ASN A 123 3.03 20.33 36.06
N LYS A 124 3.92 21.29 36.29
CA LYS A 124 4.64 21.98 35.21
C LYS A 124 5.49 21.03 34.37
N ARG A 125 6.19 20.08 34.99
CA ARG A 125 6.93 19.03 34.28
C ARG A 125 6.01 18.08 33.53
N LYS A 126 4.82 17.78 34.07
CA LYS A 126 3.81 16.96 33.40
C LYS A 126 3.25 17.67 32.17
N GLU A 127 2.82 18.92 32.31
CA GLU A 127 2.34 19.77 31.21
C GLU A 127 3.38 19.90 30.09
N ALA A 128 4.66 20.12 30.45
CA ALA A 128 5.74 20.18 29.46
C ALA A 128 5.88 18.88 28.67
N ARG A 129 5.82 17.72 29.33
CA ARG A 129 5.87 16.40 28.67
C ARG A 129 4.66 16.13 27.78
N GLU A 130 3.47 16.53 28.23
CA GLU A 130 2.26 16.41 27.42
C GLU A 130 2.32 17.30 26.18
N LEU A 131 2.86 18.52 26.33
CA LEU A 131 3.04 19.44 25.22
C LEU A 131 4.04 18.88 24.19
N THR A 132 5.19 18.37 24.62
CA THR A 132 6.18 17.77 23.70
C THR A 132 5.58 16.59 22.94
N LEU A 133 4.85 15.70 23.61
CA LEU A 133 4.18 14.57 22.96
C LEU A 133 3.14 15.03 21.93
N LYS A 134 2.37 16.08 22.25
CA LYS A 134 1.41 16.68 21.31
C LYS A 134 2.11 17.30 20.10
N MET A 135 3.23 18.00 20.32
CA MET A 135 4.03 18.59 19.24
C MET A 135 4.63 17.52 18.32
N GLU A 136 5.24 16.46 18.87
CA GLU A 136 5.75 15.32 18.10
C GLU A 136 4.66 14.61 17.30
N THR A 137 3.47 14.47 17.90
CA THR A 137 2.33 13.84 17.21
C THR A 137 1.79 14.73 16.09
N ALA A 138 1.73 16.04 16.30
CA ALA A 138 1.33 17.01 15.27
C ALA A 138 2.33 17.04 14.11
N GLU A 139 3.64 17.01 14.40
CA GLU A 139 4.70 16.95 13.39
C GLU A 139 4.61 15.68 12.54
N ARG A 140 4.48 14.50 13.18
CA ARG A 140 4.28 13.23 12.46
C ARG A 140 3.05 13.27 11.56
N HIS A 141 1.94 13.80 12.07
CA HIS A 141 0.71 13.93 11.28
C HIS A 141 0.88 14.88 10.08
N TYR A 142 1.58 16.01 10.27
CA TYR A 142 1.87 16.95 9.20
C TYR A 142 2.71 16.31 8.09
N ILE A 143 3.80 15.62 8.45
CA ILE A 143 4.67 14.89 7.51
C ILE A 143 3.86 13.84 6.75
N GLN A 144 3.09 13.02 7.46
CA GLN A 144 2.27 11.96 6.85
C GLN A 144 1.21 12.52 5.89
N ARG A 145 0.58 13.65 6.25
CA ARG A 145 -0.37 14.35 5.38
C ARG A 145 0.32 14.86 4.12
N GLY A 146 1.50 15.47 4.25
CA GLY A 146 2.30 15.94 3.11
C GLY A 146 2.65 14.81 2.14
N LEU A 147 3.15 13.69 2.69
CA LEU A 147 3.45 12.48 1.91
C LEU A 147 2.21 11.92 1.21
N ARG A 148 1.06 11.87 1.90
CA ARG A 148 -0.20 11.37 1.32
C ARG A 148 -0.64 12.22 0.14
N VAL A 149 -0.58 13.54 0.24
CA VAL A 149 -0.93 14.45 -0.87
C VAL A 149 0.00 14.25 -2.06
N ALA A 150 1.32 14.15 -1.82
CA ALA A 150 2.29 13.89 -2.87
C ALA A 150 2.03 12.53 -3.55
N LEU A 151 1.74 11.49 -2.75
CA LEU A 151 1.45 10.15 -3.25
C LEU A 151 0.15 10.11 -4.05
N CYS A 152 -0.91 10.81 -3.63
CA CYS A 152 -2.15 10.94 -4.40
C CYS A 152 -1.87 11.56 -5.79
N LYS A 153 -1.13 12.68 -5.84
CA LYS A 153 -0.74 13.32 -7.11
C LYS A 153 0.11 12.39 -7.98
N TRP A 154 1.04 11.65 -7.37
CA TRP A 154 1.86 10.68 -8.08
C TRP A 154 1.02 9.54 -8.66
N VAL A 155 0.08 8.97 -7.89
CA VAL A 155 -0.83 7.91 -8.37
C VAL A 155 -1.68 8.40 -9.54
N GLU A 156 -2.23 9.62 -9.45
CA GLU A 156 -2.97 10.23 -10.55
C GLU A 156 -2.11 10.37 -11.81
N TRP A 157 -0.87 10.84 -11.66
CA TRP A 157 0.09 10.94 -12.76
C TRP A 157 0.42 9.58 -13.38
N VAL A 158 0.68 8.56 -12.56
CA VAL A 158 0.95 7.19 -13.03
C VAL A 158 -0.23 6.65 -13.82
N GLN A 159 -1.47 6.89 -13.36
CA GLN A 159 -2.67 6.48 -14.10
C GLN A 159 -2.78 7.20 -15.45
N VAL A 160 -2.47 8.50 -15.51
CA VAL A 160 -2.44 9.25 -16.78
C VAL A 160 -1.39 8.65 -17.73
N CYS A 161 -0.19 8.37 -17.24
CA CYS A 161 0.87 7.74 -18.04
C CYS A 161 0.45 6.36 -18.56
N LYS A 162 -0.15 5.52 -17.71
CA LYS A 162 -0.67 4.20 -18.11
C LYS A 162 -1.77 4.31 -19.16
N ARG A 163 -2.68 5.28 -19.03
CA ARG A 163 -3.72 5.56 -20.05
C ARG A 163 -3.09 5.94 -21.39
N ARG A 164 -2.11 6.86 -21.39
CA ARG A 164 -1.40 7.28 -22.61
C ARG A 164 -0.68 6.11 -23.30
N GLN A 165 0.00 5.26 -22.52
CA GLN A 165 0.65 4.06 -23.05
C GLN A 165 -0.36 3.10 -23.67
N ASN A 166 -1.48 2.84 -23.00
CA ASN A 166 -2.54 1.98 -23.52
C ASN A 166 -3.14 2.54 -24.83
N ASP A 167 -3.34 3.85 -24.92
CA ASP A 167 -3.85 4.47 -26.14
C ASP A 167 -2.86 4.41 -27.29
N ALA A 168 -1.56 4.62 -27.01
CA ALA A 168 -0.49 4.42 -27.99
C ALA A 168 -0.43 2.96 -28.47
N MET A 169 -0.49 1.99 -27.54
CA MET A 169 -0.52 0.57 -27.86
C MET A 169 -1.72 0.22 -28.73
N LYS A 170 -2.92 0.72 -28.41
CA LYS A 170 -4.11 0.53 -29.25
C LYS A 170 -3.92 1.09 -30.67
N LYS A 171 -3.30 2.27 -30.82
CA LYS A 171 -3.00 2.85 -32.14
C LYS A 171 -2.04 1.97 -32.93
N ILE A 172 -0.95 1.54 -32.31
CA ILE A 172 0.04 0.65 -32.93
C ILE A 172 -0.63 -0.68 -33.33
N GLN A 173 -1.41 -1.27 -32.44
CA GLN A 173 -2.12 -2.53 -32.71
C GLN A 173 -3.09 -2.41 -33.89
N ARG A 174 -3.81 -1.29 -34.01
CA ARG A 174 -4.71 -1.05 -35.16
C ARG A 174 -3.94 -1.00 -36.48
N VAL A 175 -2.82 -0.27 -36.51
CA VAL A 175 -1.96 -0.16 -37.70
C VAL A 175 -1.38 -1.53 -38.04
N TRP A 176 -0.87 -2.25 -37.04
CA TRP A 176 -0.35 -3.59 -37.18
C TRP A 176 -1.38 -4.55 -37.76
N ASN A 177 -2.58 -4.61 -37.17
CA ASN A 177 -3.66 -5.46 -37.64
C ASN A 177 -4.05 -5.11 -39.09
N ALA A 178 -4.10 -3.83 -39.45
CA ALA A 178 -4.40 -3.42 -40.83
C ALA A 178 -3.31 -3.88 -41.82
N ILE A 179 -2.03 -3.75 -41.46
CA ILE A 179 -0.91 -4.24 -42.28
C ILE A 179 -0.97 -5.77 -42.39
N HIS A 180 -1.18 -6.46 -41.27
CA HIS A 180 -1.28 -7.91 -41.24
C HIS A 180 -2.42 -8.44 -42.12
N CYS A 181 -3.61 -7.83 -42.03
CA CYS A 181 -4.73 -8.15 -42.91
C CYS A 181 -4.39 -7.93 -44.39
N LYS A 182 -3.69 -6.84 -44.74
CA LYS A 182 -3.26 -6.59 -46.12
C LYS A 182 -2.30 -7.67 -46.63
N ILE A 183 -1.34 -8.08 -45.81
CA ILE A 183 -0.39 -9.15 -46.16
C ILE A 183 -1.13 -10.48 -46.36
N VAL A 184 -2.00 -10.86 -45.41
CA VAL A 184 -2.78 -12.11 -45.49
C VAL A 184 -3.69 -12.12 -46.71
N ILE A 185 -4.41 -11.03 -46.98
CA ILE A 185 -5.27 -10.93 -48.16
C ILE A 185 -4.44 -10.96 -49.45
N GLY A 186 -3.27 -10.32 -49.48
CA GLY A 186 -2.35 -10.36 -50.61
C GLY A 186 -1.87 -11.77 -50.92
N ALA A 187 -1.43 -12.50 -49.89
CA ALA A 187 -1.03 -13.90 -50.01
C ALA A 187 -2.20 -14.80 -50.45
N TRP A 188 -3.38 -14.61 -49.86
CA TRP A 188 -4.58 -15.35 -50.26
C TRP A 188 -4.95 -15.09 -51.73
N ARG A 189 -4.94 -13.84 -52.18
CA ARG A 189 -5.19 -13.49 -53.59
C ARG A 189 -4.18 -14.14 -54.52
N TYR A 190 -2.91 -14.18 -54.14
CA TYR A 190 -1.88 -14.88 -54.91
C TYR A 190 -2.20 -16.36 -55.05
N VAL A 191 -2.50 -17.05 -53.94
CA VAL A 191 -2.86 -18.49 -53.94
C VAL A 191 -4.12 -18.76 -54.78
N VAL A 192 -5.15 -17.91 -54.68
CA VAL A 192 -6.38 -18.04 -55.48
C VAL A 192 -6.08 -17.85 -56.97
N GLN A 193 -5.26 -16.85 -57.32
CA GLN A 193 -4.88 -16.59 -58.70
C GLN A 193 -4.04 -17.73 -59.29
N ASP A 194 -3.11 -18.27 -58.50
CA ASP A 194 -2.29 -19.42 -58.88
C ASP A 194 -3.15 -20.66 -59.10
N SER A 195 -4.03 -20.99 -58.15
CA SER A 195 -5.00 -22.08 -58.29
C SER A 195 -5.88 -21.92 -59.54
N LYS A 196 -6.32 -20.70 -59.85
CA LYS A 196 -7.07 -20.42 -61.09
C LYS A 196 -6.23 -20.70 -62.34
N ARG A 197 -4.98 -20.24 -62.39
CA ARG A 197 -4.06 -20.50 -63.52
C ARG A 197 -3.79 -21.99 -63.67
N THR A 198 -3.57 -22.70 -62.57
CA THR A 198 -3.40 -24.15 -62.56
C THR A 198 -4.63 -24.86 -63.11
N LYS A 199 -5.83 -24.44 -62.71
CA LYS A 199 -7.09 -25.00 -63.24
C LYS A 199 -7.23 -24.75 -64.75
N GLU A 200 -7.03 -23.51 -65.19
CA GLU A 200 -7.08 -23.15 -66.62
C GLU A 200 -6.04 -23.92 -67.45
N TYR A 201 -4.86 -24.19 -66.88
CA TYR A 201 -3.83 -25.02 -67.51
C TYR A 201 -4.31 -26.47 -67.70
N PHE A 202 -4.89 -27.08 -66.68
CA PHE A 202 -5.43 -28.44 -66.77
C PHE A 202 -6.65 -28.53 -67.70
N GLU A 203 -7.54 -27.54 -67.69
CA GLU A 203 -8.69 -27.45 -68.62
C GLU A 203 -8.22 -27.36 -70.09
N LYS A 204 -7.17 -26.56 -70.38
CA LYS A 204 -6.56 -26.51 -71.73
C LYS A 204 -5.93 -27.83 -72.13
N LEU A 205 -5.29 -28.52 -71.20
CA LEU A 205 -4.69 -29.83 -71.46
C LEU A 205 -5.76 -30.88 -71.80
N GLU A 206 -6.85 -30.90 -71.03
CA GLU A 206 -7.98 -31.82 -71.25
C GLU A 206 -8.68 -31.53 -72.59
N ASN A 207 -8.93 -30.26 -72.90
CA ASN A 207 -9.53 -29.85 -74.17
C ASN A 207 -8.61 -30.14 -75.37
N GLY A 208 -7.29 -29.95 -75.25
CA GLY A 208 -6.34 -30.32 -76.30
C GLY A 208 -6.28 -31.83 -76.56
N LEU A 209 -6.47 -32.64 -75.50
CA LEU A 209 -6.58 -34.09 -75.62
C LEU A 209 -7.88 -34.51 -76.34
N LEU A 210 -8.99 -33.82 -76.04
CA LEU A 210 -10.30 -34.04 -76.64
C LEU A 210 -10.35 -33.60 -78.11
N GLU A 211 -9.70 -32.47 -78.45
CA GLU A 211 -9.57 -31.99 -79.83
C GLU A 211 -8.73 -32.94 -80.69
N MET A 212 -7.62 -33.49 -80.17
CA MET A 212 -6.85 -34.52 -80.89
C MET A 212 -7.67 -35.81 -81.07
N SER A 213 -8.48 -36.20 -80.08
CA SER A 213 -9.38 -37.35 -80.21
C SER A 213 -10.53 -37.12 -81.22
N SER A 214 -10.90 -35.86 -81.51
CA SER A 214 -11.99 -35.51 -82.42
C SER A 214 -11.56 -35.19 -83.85
N LYS A 215 -10.30 -34.78 -84.07
CA LYS A 215 -9.77 -34.52 -85.42
C LYS A 215 -9.20 -35.76 -86.12
N ASP A 216 -8.89 -36.82 -85.37
CA ASP A 216 -8.46 -38.10 -85.94
C ASP A 216 -9.64 -39.00 -86.37
N SER A 217 -10.90 -38.60 -86.13
CA SER A 217 -12.07 -39.31 -86.66
C SER A 217 -12.45 -38.92 -88.10
N ASP A 218 -11.88 -37.85 -88.67
CA ASP A 218 -12.26 -37.32 -89.99
C ASP A 218 -11.13 -37.37 -91.05
N VAL A 219 -10.12 -38.25 -90.88
CA VAL A 219 -9.13 -38.53 -91.93
C VAL A 219 -9.44 -39.87 -92.62
N ALA A 220 -9.63 -39.76 -93.94
CA ALA A 220 -9.93 -40.79 -94.92
C ALA A 220 -9.35 -42.19 -94.64
N ILE A 221 -10.24 -43.17 -94.76
CA ILE A 221 -9.99 -44.61 -94.91
C ILE A 221 -9.09 -44.80 -96.15
N GLY A 222 -7.81 -45.04 -95.91
CA GLY A 222 -6.82 -45.45 -96.90
C GLY A 222 -6.01 -46.60 -96.32
N GLU A 223 -5.94 -47.71 -97.07
CA GLU A 223 -5.32 -48.97 -96.69
C GLU A 223 -3.93 -48.79 -96.05
N GLY A 224 -3.84 -49.19 -94.77
CA GLY A 224 -2.66 -49.03 -93.93
C GLY A 224 -2.94 -48.57 -92.50
N HIS A 225 -4.14 -48.80 -91.93
CA HIS A 225 -4.41 -48.45 -90.54
C HIS A 225 -3.76 -49.44 -89.57
N ASP A 226 -2.85 -48.95 -88.73
CA ASP A 226 -2.31 -49.70 -87.59
C ASP A 226 -3.46 -50.09 -86.66
N GLY A 227 -3.58 -51.37 -86.27
CA GLY A 227 -4.66 -51.86 -85.40
C GLY A 227 -4.79 -51.12 -84.05
N LEU A 228 -3.75 -50.39 -83.63
CA LEU A 228 -3.72 -49.52 -82.46
C LEU A 228 -4.50 -48.20 -82.63
N SER A 229 -4.71 -47.74 -83.87
CA SER A 229 -5.50 -46.54 -84.19
C SER A 229 -7.02 -46.77 -84.14
N LEU A 230 -7.45 -48.04 -84.20
CA LEU A 230 -8.86 -48.45 -84.07
C LEU A 230 -9.29 -48.66 -82.62
N LEU A 231 -8.34 -48.69 -81.68
CA LEU A 231 -8.62 -48.86 -80.26
C LEU A 231 -9.03 -47.53 -79.60
N PRO A 232 -10.00 -47.53 -78.68
CA PRO A 232 -10.31 -46.35 -77.87
C PRO A 232 -9.05 -45.79 -77.20
N CYS A 233 -8.85 -44.47 -77.22
CA CYS A 233 -7.63 -43.82 -76.72
C CYS A 233 -7.23 -44.26 -75.30
N LYS A 234 -8.21 -44.55 -74.42
CA LYS A 234 -7.97 -45.05 -73.05
C LYS A 234 -7.27 -46.41 -73.01
N LEU A 235 -7.57 -47.30 -73.97
CA LEU A 235 -6.93 -48.62 -74.07
C LEU A 235 -5.52 -48.49 -74.68
N SER A 236 -5.35 -47.65 -75.70
CA SER A 236 -4.03 -47.40 -76.29
C SER A 236 -3.07 -46.75 -75.28
N ILE A 237 -3.54 -45.80 -74.46
CA ILE A 237 -2.75 -45.24 -73.35
C ILE A 237 -2.35 -46.32 -72.34
N LYS A 238 -3.23 -47.28 -72.01
CA LYS A 238 -2.90 -48.39 -71.10
C LYS A 238 -1.85 -49.35 -71.68
N VAL A 239 -1.83 -49.55 -73.01
CA VAL A 239 -0.79 -50.32 -73.68
C VAL A 239 0.54 -49.59 -73.58
N PHE A 240 0.55 -48.30 -73.91
CA PHE A 240 1.77 -47.47 -73.89
C PHE A 240 2.32 -47.26 -72.48
N GLN A 241 1.46 -47.29 -71.44
CA GLN A 241 1.90 -47.17 -70.04
C GLN A 241 2.81 -48.33 -69.58
N ARG A 242 2.82 -49.44 -70.32
CA ARG A 242 3.70 -50.59 -70.04
C ARG A 242 5.04 -50.53 -70.75
N LEU A 243 5.24 -49.54 -71.62
CA LEU A 243 6.47 -49.38 -72.40
C LEU A 243 7.49 -48.56 -71.62
N ASP A 244 8.75 -48.91 -71.79
CA ASP A 244 9.86 -48.13 -71.25
C ASP A 244 10.09 -46.85 -72.09
N VAL A 245 10.93 -45.94 -71.59
CA VAL A 245 11.12 -44.62 -72.20
C VAL A 245 11.66 -44.73 -73.63
N GLY A 246 12.59 -45.65 -73.86
CA GLY A 246 13.15 -45.90 -75.19
C GLY A 246 12.09 -46.38 -76.19
N ASP A 247 11.19 -47.25 -75.77
CA ASP A 247 10.16 -47.80 -76.64
C ASP A 247 9.01 -46.81 -76.88
N LEU A 248 8.69 -45.97 -75.89
CA LEU A 248 7.78 -44.83 -76.07
C LEU A 248 8.30 -43.85 -77.13
N LEU A 249 9.60 -43.55 -77.13
CA LEU A 249 10.22 -42.67 -78.11
C LEU A 249 10.18 -43.29 -79.51
N LYS A 250 10.49 -44.59 -79.65
CA LYS A 250 10.36 -45.30 -80.94
C LYS A 250 8.90 -45.32 -81.42
N CYS A 251 7.95 -45.56 -80.52
CA CYS A 251 6.53 -45.52 -80.85
C CYS A 251 6.10 -44.15 -81.39
N ALA A 252 6.72 -43.07 -80.91
CA ALA A 252 6.45 -41.73 -81.40
C ALA A 252 6.95 -41.45 -82.83
N GLU A 253 7.76 -42.34 -83.40
CA GLU A 253 8.29 -42.26 -84.77
C GLU A 253 7.49 -43.10 -85.78
N VAL A 254 6.62 -44.01 -85.32
CA VAL A 254 5.86 -44.94 -86.17
C VAL A 254 4.83 -44.23 -87.05
N CYS A 255 3.92 -43.48 -86.42
CA CYS A 255 2.89 -42.72 -87.13
C CYS A 255 2.37 -41.55 -86.28
N ARG A 256 1.56 -40.66 -86.87
CA ARG A 256 1.08 -39.44 -86.20
C ARG A 256 0.20 -39.74 -84.98
N THR A 257 -0.62 -40.78 -85.04
CA THR A 257 -1.51 -41.19 -83.94
C THR A 257 -0.71 -41.76 -82.76
N TRP A 258 0.29 -42.62 -83.02
CA TRP A 258 1.17 -43.14 -81.97
C TRP A 258 2.04 -42.05 -81.37
N LYS A 259 2.49 -41.09 -82.18
CA LYS A 259 3.15 -39.88 -81.70
C LYS A 259 2.27 -39.07 -80.75
N ALA A 260 0.99 -38.89 -81.06
CA ALA A 260 0.05 -38.20 -80.17
C ALA A 260 -0.14 -38.97 -78.86
N ILE A 261 -0.33 -40.30 -78.93
CA ILE A 261 -0.51 -41.15 -77.74
C ILE A 261 0.75 -41.14 -76.87
N ALA A 262 1.94 -41.37 -77.44
CA ALA A 262 3.21 -41.39 -76.72
C ALA A 262 3.55 -40.07 -76.02
N GLN A 263 3.02 -38.93 -76.51
CA GLN A 263 3.22 -37.62 -75.90
C GLN A 263 2.20 -37.29 -74.80
N THR A 264 1.27 -38.20 -74.49
CA THR A 264 0.26 -38.00 -73.43
C THR A 264 0.94 -37.90 -72.07
N CYS A 265 0.71 -36.80 -71.34
CA CYS A 265 1.38 -36.48 -70.08
C CYS A 265 1.24 -37.57 -68.99
N SER A 266 0.14 -38.32 -68.96
CA SER A 266 -0.08 -39.39 -67.98
C SER A 266 0.94 -40.53 -68.10
N LEU A 267 1.46 -40.79 -69.31
CA LEU A 267 2.49 -41.81 -69.56
C LEU A 267 3.84 -41.44 -68.95
N TRP A 268 4.11 -40.15 -68.79
CA TRP A 268 5.38 -39.61 -68.28
C TRP A 268 5.36 -39.36 -66.77
N SER A 269 4.32 -39.80 -66.06
CA SER A 269 4.23 -39.64 -64.60
C SER A 269 5.23 -40.50 -63.82
N ARG A 270 5.67 -41.62 -64.40
CA ARG A 270 6.65 -42.55 -63.84
C ARG A 270 7.71 -42.83 -64.89
N ILE A 271 8.85 -42.17 -64.78
CA ILE A 271 9.97 -42.30 -65.73
C ILE A 271 11.06 -43.15 -65.07
N SER A 272 11.50 -44.19 -65.78
CA SER A 272 12.66 -44.99 -65.38
C SER A 272 13.66 -45.04 -66.53
N PHE A 273 14.83 -44.48 -66.29
CA PHE A 273 15.98 -44.49 -67.21
C PHE A 273 16.96 -45.64 -66.91
N SER A 274 16.67 -46.44 -65.88
CA SER A 274 17.54 -47.53 -65.42
C SER A 274 17.68 -48.66 -66.45
N VAL A 275 16.69 -48.86 -67.32
CA VAL A 275 16.69 -49.92 -68.34
C VAL A 275 17.52 -49.49 -69.56
N GLU A 276 17.53 -48.19 -69.84
CA GLU A 276 18.17 -47.57 -71.01
C GLU A 276 19.50 -46.86 -70.67
N ARG A 277 20.10 -47.23 -69.54
CA ARG A 277 21.32 -46.62 -68.98
C ARG A 277 22.51 -46.52 -69.95
N ASP A 278 22.55 -47.37 -70.97
CA ASP A 278 23.70 -47.50 -71.89
C ASP A 278 23.69 -46.45 -73.02
N TRP A 279 22.53 -45.92 -73.40
CA TRP A 279 22.39 -44.96 -74.51
C TRP A 279 21.82 -43.59 -74.10
N ILE A 280 21.29 -43.48 -72.89
CA ILE A 280 20.77 -42.19 -72.39
C ILE A 280 21.91 -41.20 -72.18
N THR A 281 21.75 -40.02 -72.76
CA THR A 281 22.66 -38.88 -72.61
C THR A 281 21.97 -37.72 -71.91
N ASP A 282 22.76 -36.81 -71.32
CA ASP A 282 22.22 -35.65 -70.60
C ASP A 282 21.23 -34.85 -71.45
N ARG A 283 21.55 -34.62 -72.72
CA ARG A 283 20.70 -33.88 -73.66
C ARG A 283 19.30 -34.48 -73.81
N ILE A 284 19.18 -35.81 -73.80
CA ILE A 284 17.89 -36.50 -73.96
C ILE A 284 17.07 -36.38 -72.68
N VAL A 285 17.71 -36.53 -71.52
CA VAL A 285 17.07 -36.34 -70.21
C VAL A 285 16.56 -34.92 -70.06
N GLU A 286 17.36 -33.93 -70.42
CA GLU A 286 16.96 -32.51 -70.41
C GLU A 286 15.73 -32.26 -71.30
N GLN A 287 15.73 -32.77 -72.54
CA GLN A 287 14.60 -32.59 -73.47
C GLN A 287 13.30 -33.23 -72.95
N ILE A 288 13.39 -34.41 -72.35
CA ILE A 288 12.23 -35.11 -71.78
C ILE A 288 11.72 -34.37 -70.55
N LEU A 289 12.61 -34.03 -69.62
CA LEU A 289 12.23 -33.35 -68.38
C LEU A 289 11.71 -31.94 -68.66
N GLN A 290 12.32 -31.15 -69.55
CA GLN A 290 11.78 -29.84 -69.92
C GLN A 290 10.34 -29.91 -70.41
N LYS A 291 9.97 -30.96 -71.15
CA LYS A 291 8.64 -31.09 -71.74
C LYS A 291 7.60 -31.67 -70.78
N TYR A 292 7.96 -32.64 -69.93
CA TYR A 292 6.98 -33.40 -69.14
C TYR A 292 7.12 -33.25 -67.63
N ARG A 293 8.13 -32.51 -67.13
CA ARG A 293 8.42 -32.34 -65.70
C ARG A 293 7.22 -32.00 -64.81
N PRO A 294 6.26 -31.14 -65.18
CA PRO A 294 5.09 -30.85 -64.33
C PRO A 294 4.26 -32.09 -63.97
N PHE A 295 4.41 -33.19 -64.71
CA PHE A 295 3.64 -34.40 -64.55
C PHE A 295 4.44 -35.56 -63.94
N VAL A 296 5.77 -35.41 -63.79
CA VAL A 296 6.66 -36.46 -63.27
C VAL A 296 6.50 -36.55 -61.75
N VAL A 297 5.97 -37.69 -61.28
CA VAL A 297 5.82 -37.99 -59.85
C VAL A 297 6.94 -38.92 -59.37
N HIS A 298 7.42 -39.81 -60.25
CA HIS A 298 8.51 -40.74 -59.95
C HIS A 298 9.54 -40.73 -61.08
N LEU A 299 10.80 -40.45 -60.72
CA LEU A 299 11.94 -40.46 -61.63
C LEU A 299 13.03 -41.40 -61.10
N ASN A 300 13.43 -42.39 -61.90
CA ASN A 300 14.49 -43.34 -61.58
C ASN A 300 15.66 -43.19 -62.57
N MET A 301 16.83 -42.79 -62.09
CA MET A 301 18.08 -42.65 -62.87
C MET A 301 19.17 -43.64 -62.44
N ARG A 302 18.78 -44.72 -61.75
CA ARG A 302 19.74 -45.67 -61.19
C ARG A 302 20.56 -46.33 -62.30
N GLY A 303 21.89 -46.29 -62.17
CA GLY A 303 22.81 -46.98 -63.07
C GLY A 303 23.18 -46.21 -64.33
N CYS A 304 22.68 -44.98 -64.53
CA CYS A 304 23.04 -44.11 -65.64
C CYS A 304 24.38 -43.41 -65.35
N THR A 305 25.51 -44.05 -65.68
CA THR A 305 26.87 -43.52 -65.40
C THR A 305 27.27 -42.35 -66.32
N SER A 306 26.57 -42.20 -67.45
CA SER A 306 26.83 -41.16 -68.44
C SER A 306 26.19 -39.81 -68.08
N LEU A 307 25.32 -39.75 -67.06
CA LEU A 307 24.62 -38.52 -66.67
C LEU A 307 25.48 -37.64 -65.75
N GLN A 308 25.53 -36.35 -66.08
CA GLN A 308 26.29 -35.35 -65.36
C GLN A 308 25.36 -34.31 -64.70
N TRP A 309 25.95 -33.34 -64.00
CA TRP A 309 25.25 -32.28 -63.28
C TRP A 309 24.10 -31.57 -64.03
N PRO A 310 24.18 -31.31 -65.36
CA PRO A 310 23.10 -30.67 -66.10
C PRO A 310 21.74 -31.40 -66.01
N SER A 311 21.73 -32.74 -66.11
CA SER A 311 20.52 -33.55 -65.97
C SER A 311 19.87 -33.44 -64.60
N PHE A 312 20.68 -33.36 -63.53
CA PHE A 312 20.19 -33.19 -62.16
C PHE A 312 19.65 -31.79 -61.90
N LYS A 313 20.24 -30.77 -62.56
CA LYS A 313 19.80 -29.38 -62.45
C LYS A 313 18.39 -29.18 -63.01
N CYS A 314 18.05 -29.85 -64.12
CA CYS A 314 16.72 -29.76 -64.72
C CYS A 314 15.59 -30.31 -63.84
N ILE A 315 15.91 -31.08 -62.79
CA ILE A 315 14.92 -31.53 -61.81
C ILE A 315 14.54 -30.38 -60.85
N SER A 316 15.48 -29.48 -60.54
CA SER A 316 15.35 -28.47 -59.46
C SER A 316 15.09 -27.04 -59.93
N GLU A 317 15.40 -26.66 -61.17
CA GLU A 317 15.21 -25.28 -61.66
C GLU A 317 13.73 -24.87 -61.70
N TYR A 318 13.33 -23.80 -61.02
CA TYR A 318 11.94 -23.31 -61.01
C TYR A 318 11.46 -22.83 -62.39
#